data_AF-B3M5B1-F1
#
_entry.id   AF-B3M5B1-F1
#
_cell.length_a   1.000
_cell.length_b   1.000
_cell.length_c   1.000
_cell.angle_alpha   90.00
_cell.angle_beta   90.00
_cell.angle_gamma   90.00
#
_symmetry.space_group_name_H-M   'P 1'
#
loop_
_entity.id
_entity.type
_entity.pdbx_description
1 polymer ?
#
loop_
_entity_poly.entity_id
_entity_poly.type
_entity_poly.pdbx_seq_one_letter_code
_entity_poly.pdbx_strand_id
1 'polypeptide(L)'
;MCSSLGFLVIILLLNTVAGWPVDEVIRQLNRDLDRQLNVYFDCQDQELSIDQSVSALHLNTYLPMERLMGRFSENALIIACLSETTENQTLAGVKEFLWALQHLPVLYITRNRAVDFGKALKQGFLHVLALDVTNGSLFTYKPYPHIELHQVEEIKDFRHLTKLRNLQGEPVRISVETMSPRCFHYKNRHGKEVYAGYMYKLIQGFINTYNGTETYVLKDQDPIPYTIGFKILQNGDVDIVPRILFNFNWTYFYRSYVLYNVNSYFIVPWAEPLPKSLYFIRTFRCNVWIALILSFIYASIGIWWIKFRKQNAASTSLASTFMDVLQLMVQLPNHNRWHFSLGLRHVLPFLVLFPVGFVLTNMYTAQLSSSLTTGLYKQQIDSFDDMVNGKFNLLLESLDTEVLLSMSKRNYIQPGLQNIVRETSLEEVLYLRKNLNTSYSYLAFGDRIEFELSQQQYLRVPLFKILPEIFVQRLFFIPLRHGLPYVELFNDYLQRIWESGIYQKLRLNAYLEGISSGEITFRKSTTWETQVFNMEFYYFAYILLAVGWLFGGVIFMIEKWRG
;
A
#
# COMPACT_ATOMS: atom_id res chain seq x y z
N MET A 1 28.58 -39.06 -73.15
CA MET A 1 28.82 -38.98 -71.68
C MET A 1 30.03 -38.10 -71.34
N CYS A 2 30.10 -36.85 -71.83
CA CYS A 2 31.23 -35.94 -71.53
C CYS A 2 30.86 -34.44 -71.47
N SER A 3 29.59 -34.08 -71.27
CA SER A 3 29.17 -32.66 -71.12
C SER A 3 28.55 -32.31 -69.76
N SER A 4 28.35 -33.31 -68.89
CA SER A 4 27.65 -33.14 -67.60
C SER A 4 28.60 -33.05 -66.39
N LEU A 5 29.90 -33.32 -66.56
CA LEU A 5 30.88 -33.21 -65.46
C LEU A 5 31.45 -31.80 -65.29
N GLY A 6 31.40 -30.94 -66.32
CA GLY A 6 31.94 -29.56 -66.23
C GLY A 6 31.09 -28.63 -65.35
N PHE A 7 29.79 -28.89 -65.23
CA PHE A 7 28.88 -28.03 -64.45
C PHE A 7 28.92 -28.34 -62.94
N LEU A 8 29.22 -29.60 -62.57
CA LEU A 8 29.30 -30.03 -61.17
C LEU A 8 30.61 -29.58 -60.49
N VAL A 9 31.69 -29.41 -61.25
CA VAL A 9 32.98 -28.92 -60.73
C VAL A 9 32.97 -27.40 -60.52
N ILE A 10 32.16 -26.64 -61.27
CA ILE A 10 32.02 -25.19 -61.06
C ILE A 10 31.18 -24.88 -59.82
N ILE A 11 30.17 -25.69 -59.49
CA ILE A 11 29.39 -25.53 -58.25
C ILE A 11 30.21 -25.92 -57.01
N LEU A 12 31.15 -26.86 -57.12
CA LEU A 12 32.06 -27.23 -56.02
C LEU A 12 33.23 -26.25 -55.81
N LEU A 13 33.59 -25.44 -56.82
CA LEU A 13 34.63 -24.40 -56.72
C LEU A 13 34.09 -23.00 -56.39
N LEU A 14 32.76 -22.83 -56.35
CA LEU A 14 32.07 -21.60 -55.90
C LEU A 14 31.58 -21.66 -54.46
N ASN A 15 32.02 -22.65 -53.67
CA ASN A 15 31.95 -22.59 -52.20
C ASN A 15 33.02 -21.65 -51.61
N THR A 16 33.24 -20.51 -52.25
CA THR A 16 33.73 -19.33 -51.53
C THR A 16 32.61 -18.93 -50.60
N VAL A 17 32.83 -19.08 -49.28
CA VAL A 17 31.92 -18.63 -48.22
C VAL A 17 31.49 -17.21 -48.55
N ALA A 18 30.30 -17.06 -49.12
CA ALA A 18 29.76 -15.77 -49.48
C ALA A 18 29.36 -15.11 -48.16
N GLY A 19 30.14 -14.10 -47.75
CA GLY A 19 29.83 -13.33 -46.57
C GLY A 19 28.43 -12.70 -46.66
N TRP A 20 27.78 -12.53 -45.51
CA TRP A 20 26.44 -11.96 -45.44
C TRP A 20 26.44 -10.47 -45.82
N PRO A 21 25.63 -10.04 -46.80
CA PRO A 21 25.46 -8.62 -47.09
C PRO A 21 24.58 -7.96 -46.01
N VAL A 22 24.91 -6.72 -45.65
CA VAL A 22 24.28 -6.01 -44.51
C VAL A 22 22.75 -5.91 -44.65
N ASP A 23 22.27 -5.59 -45.85
CA ASP A 23 20.84 -5.42 -46.12
C ASP A 23 20.04 -6.72 -45.96
N GLU A 24 20.65 -7.87 -46.30
CA GLU A 24 20.01 -9.18 -46.10
C GLU A 24 19.91 -9.52 -44.61
N VAL A 25 20.96 -9.21 -43.84
CA VAL A 25 20.97 -9.44 -42.39
C VAL A 25 19.87 -8.64 -41.71
N ILE A 26 19.75 -7.35 -42.04
CA ILE A 26 18.71 -6.47 -41.48
C ILE A 26 17.31 -6.97 -41.88
N ARG A 27 17.10 -7.30 -43.16
CA ARG A 27 15.80 -7.80 -43.64
C ARG A 27 15.40 -9.10 -42.97
N GLN A 28 16.34 -10.04 -42.82
CA GLN A 28 16.08 -11.31 -42.18
C GLN A 28 15.82 -11.15 -40.68
N LEU A 29 16.60 -10.32 -39.97
CA LEU A 29 16.33 -10.02 -38.55
C LEU A 29 14.95 -9.39 -38.35
N ASN A 30 14.55 -8.48 -39.24
CA ASN A 30 13.23 -7.85 -39.16
C ASN A 30 12.09 -8.85 -39.35
N ARG A 31 12.26 -9.78 -40.31
CA ARG A 31 11.28 -10.83 -40.57
C ARG A 31 11.22 -11.87 -39.44
N ASP A 32 12.38 -12.37 -39.00
CA ASP A 32 12.46 -13.46 -38.03
C ASP A 32 12.07 -13.02 -36.61
N LEU A 33 12.26 -11.74 -36.30
CA LEU A 33 11.94 -11.16 -34.99
C LEU A 33 10.69 -10.24 -35.01
N ASP A 34 9.97 -10.18 -36.14
CA ASP A 34 8.77 -9.36 -36.35
C ASP A 34 8.95 -7.89 -35.92
N ARG A 35 9.99 -7.24 -36.48
CA ARG A 35 10.38 -5.87 -36.12
C ARG A 35 9.66 -4.84 -36.95
N GLN A 36 9.21 -3.79 -36.28
CA GLN A 36 8.38 -2.73 -36.86
C GLN A 36 9.13 -1.39 -37.01
N LEU A 37 10.30 -1.29 -36.37
CA LEU A 37 11.13 -0.08 -36.35
C LEU A 37 12.61 -0.45 -36.40
N ASN A 38 13.36 0.14 -37.31
CA ASN A 38 14.82 0.09 -37.35
C ASN A 38 15.37 1.42 -36.83
N VAL A 39 16.26 1.38 -35.84
CA VAL A 39 16.94 2.58 -35.32
C VAL A 39 18.42 2.52 -35.67
N TYR A 40 18.86 3.40 -36.56
CA TYR A 40 20.23 3.48 -37.04
C TYR A 40 21.02 4.51 -36.24
N PHE A 41 22.17 4.11 -35.70
CA PHE A 41 23.10 4.93 -34.95
C PHE A 41 24.39 5.13 -35.75
N ASP A 42 24.70 6.40 -36.05
CA ASP A 42 25.96 6.84 -36.68
C ASP A 42 26.30 6.12 -38.01
N CYS A 43 25.28 5.67 -38.74
CA CYS A 43 25.41 4.94 -40.00
C CYS A 43 25.48 5.82 -41.26
N GLN A 44 25.76 7.11 -41.13
CA GLN A 44 25.68 8.09 -42.23
C GLN A 44 26.73 7.84 -43.32
N ASP A 45 27.85 7.20 -42.98
CA ASP A 45 28.96 6.88 -43.89
C ASP A 45 28.83 5.50 -44.56
N GLN A 46 27.72 4.79 -44.34
CA GLN A 46 27.44 3.50 -44.98
C GLN A 46 26.28 3.64 -45.96
N GLU A 47 26.49 3.23 -47.22
CA GLU A 47 25.43 3.07 -48.22
C GLU A 47 24.57 1.85 -47.84
N LEU A 48 23.69 2.02 -46.85
CA LEU A 48 22.71 1.00 -46.45
C LEU A 48 21.44 1.20 -47.26
N SER A 49 20.97 0.14 -47.94
CA SER A 49 19.69 0.24 -48.65
C SER A 49 18.55 0.08 -47.65
N ILE A 50 17.79 1.16 -47.44
CA ILE A 50 16.68 1.16 -46.48
C ILE A 50 15.54 0.35 -47.07
N ASP A 51 15.23 -0.79 -46.45
CA ASP A 51 14.03 -1.55 -46.77
C ASP A 51 12.79 -0.70 -46.44
N GLN A 52 12.02 -0.33 -47.46
CA GLN A 52 10.83 0.52 -47.33
C GLN A 52 9.67 -0.16 -46.55
N SER A 53 9.77 -1.45 -46.27
CA SER A 53 8.75 -2.21 -45.55
C SER A 53 8.71 -1.96 -44.03
N VAL A 54 9.82 -1.48 -43.44
CA VAL A 54 9.95 -1.23 -42.00
C VAL A 54 10.32 0.24 -41.77
N SER A 55 9.69 0.89 -40.79
CA SER A 55 9.99 2.29 -40.48
C SER A 55 11.43 2.44 -40.01
N ALA A 56 12.14 3.47 -40.47
CA ALA A 56 13.53 3.74 -40.12
C ALA A 56 13.68 5.07 -39.36
N LEU A 57 14.41 5.06 -38.25
CA LEU A 57 14.79 6.24 -37.48
C LEU A 57 16.31 6.36 -37.49
N HIS A 58 16.82 7.50 -37.93
CA HIS A 58 18.26 7.78 -37.95
C HIS A 58 18.61 8.71 -36.79
N LEU A 59 19.49 8.24 -35.92
CA LEU A 59 19.99 8.98 -34.77
C LEU A 59 21.49 9.22 -34.92
N ASN A 60 21.90 10.39 -34.47
CA ASN A 60 23.29 10.79 -34.43
C ASN A 60 23.68 11.03 -32.98
N THR A 61 24.69 10.31 -32.49
CA THR A 61 25.12 10.39 -31.09
C THR A 61 25.87 11.67 -30.72
N TYR A 62 26.10 12.59 -31.68
CA TYR A 62 26.51 13.97 -31.37
C TYR A 62 25.40 14.81 -30.73
N LEU A 63 24.14 14.40 -30.87
CA LEU A 63 22.98 15.05 -30.25
C LEU A 63 22.64 14.38 -28.91
N PRO A 64 22.05 15.12 -27.96
CA PRO A 64 21.57 14.54 -26.71
C PRO A 64 20.54 13.43 -27.01
N MET A 65 20.78 12.26 -26.43
CA MET A 65 19.96 11.07 -26.68
C MET A 65 18.70 11.09 -25.82
N GLU A 66 17.55 11.04 -26.48
CA GLU A 66 16.28 10.78 -25.77
C GLU A 66 16.14 9.29 -25.47
N ARG A 67 15.53 8.94 -24.33
CA ARG A 67 15.39 7.55 -23.91
C ARG A 67 14.21 6.90 -24.63
N LEU A 68 14.44 5.73 -25.22
CA LEU A 68 13.38 4.96 -25.87
C LEU A 68 12.46 4.35 -24.81
N MET A 69 11.19 4.72 -24.86
CA MET A 69 10.15 4.26 -23.95
C MET A 69 8.88 3.88 -24.71
N GLY A 70 8.07 3.00 -24.13
CA GLY A 70 6.72 2.69 -24.62
C GLY A 70 6.61 1.47 -25.53
N ARG A 71 5.37 0.98 -25.69
CA ARG A 71 5.05 -0.31 -26.31
C ARG A 71 5.35 -0.41 -27.80
N PHE A 72 5.18 0.67 -28.57
CA PHE A 72 5.49 0.67 -30.01
C PHE A 72 7.00 0.44 -30.26
N SER A 73 7.82 0.85 -29.28
CA SER A 73 9.27 0.79 -29.33
C SER A 73 9.85 -0.57 -28.91
N GLU A 74 9.05 -1.45 -28.32
CA GLU A 74 9.46 -2.80 -27.85
C GLU A 74 9.70 -3.78 -29.03
N ASN A 75 9.30 -3.41 -30.25
CA ASN A 75 9.52 -4.18 -31.48
C ASN A 75 10.59 -3.56 -32.38
N ALA A 76 11.55 -2.83 -31.80
CA ALA A 76 12.62 -2.19 -32.56
C ALA A 76 13.85 -3.08 -32.73
N LEU A 77 14.53 -2.96 -33.88
CA LEU A 77 15.89 -3.43 -34.12
C LEU A 77 16.84 -2.25 -34.05
N ILE A 78 17.89 -2.38 -33.26
CA ILE A 78 18.88 -1.32 -33.05
C ILE A 78 20.11 -1.64 -33.88
N ILE A 79 20.51 -0.72 -34.75
CA ILE A 79 21.61 -0.92 -35.70
C ILE A 79 22.63 0.15 -35.40
N ALA A 80 23.82 -0.22 -34.92
CA ALA A 80 24.88 0.72 -34.59
C ALA A 80 26.10 0.49 -35.47
N CYS A 81 26.47 1.52 -36.23
CA CYS A 81 27.65 1.50 -37.08
C CYS A 81 28.85 1.99 -36.27
N LEU A 82 29.77 1.09 -35.98
CA LEU A 82 30.93 1.37 -35.15
C LEU A 82 32.11 1.79 -36.03
N SER A 83 32.51 3.07 -35.91
CA SER A 83 33.73 3.60 -36.53
C SER A 83 34.85 3.73 -35.49
N GLU A 84 36.11 3.77 -35.91
CA GLU A 84 37.26 3.88 -34.99
C GLU A 84 37.20 5.12 -34.09
N THR A 85 36.65 6.23 -34.60
CA THR A 85 36.61 7.50 -33.88
C THR A 85 35.37 7.65 -33.01
N THR A 86 34.25 7.01 -33.38
CA THR A 86 32.96 7.19 -32.68
C THR A 86 32.52 6.00 -31.84
N GLU A 87 33.17 4.84 -31.91
CA GLU A 87 32.73 3.59 -31.24
C GLU A 87 32.28 3.79 -29.79
N ASN A 88 33.12 4.41 -28.95
CA ASN A 88 32.79 4.63 -27.55
C ASN A 88 31.58 5.54 -27.34
N GLN A 89 31.42 6.54 -28.20
CA GLN A 89 30.31 7.49 -28.18
C GLN A 89 29.03 6.81 -28.68
N THR A 90 29.09 6.08 -29.79
CA THR A 90 27.98 5.31 -30.34
C THR A 90 27.45 4.31 -29.32
N LEU A 91 28.33 3.53 -28.69
CA LEU A 91 27.95 2.57 -27.65
C LEU A 91 27.36 3.24 -26.40
N ALA A 92 27.88 4.41 -26.01
CA ALA A 92 27.32 5.18 -24.90
C ALA A 92 25.91 5.72 -25.25
N GLY A 93 25.71 6.23 -26.46
CA GLY A 93 24.43 6.69 -26.96
C GLY A 93 23.40 5.57 -27.05
N VAL A 94 23.79 4.39 -27.54
CA VAL A 94 22.92 3.19 -27.55
C VAL A 94 22.54 2.77 -26.12
N LYS A 95 23.48 2.79 -25.17
CA LYS A 95 23.20 2.54 -23.75
C LYS A 95 22.19 3.53 -23.17
N GLU A 96 22.34 4.82 -23.45
CA GLU A 96 21.42 5.84 -22.97
C GLU A 96 20.04 5.72 -23.61
N PHE A 97 19.98 5.44 -24.91
CA PHE A 97 18.74 5.23 -25.65
C PHE A 97 17.96 4.02 -25.15
N LEU A 98 18.64 2.88 -25.00
CA LEU A 98 18.06 1.60 -24.59
C LEU A 98 17.99 1.42 -23.07
N TRP A 99 18.11 2.51 -22.33
CA TRP A 99 18.19 2.47 -20.87
C TRP A 99 17.08 1.66 -20.19
N ALA A 100 15.85 1.64 -20.73
CA ALA A 100 14.74 0.82 -20.24
C ALA A 100 14.45 -0.42 -21.11
N LEU A 101 15.09 -0.56 -22.28
CA LEU A 101 14.78 -1.58 -23.29
C LEU A 101 16.04 -2.36 -23.70
N GLN A 102 16.91 -2.65 -22.74
CA GLN A 102 18.20 -3.36 -22.94
C GLN A 102 18.07 -4.79 -23.49
N HIS A 103 16.86 -5.36 -23.50
CA HIS A 103 16.55 -6.67 -24.07
C HIS A 103 16.25 -6.61 -25.58
N LEU A 104 16.25 -5.42 -26.19
CA LEU A 104 16.08 -5.31 -27.64
C LEU A 104 17.31 -5.87 -28.38
N PRO A 105 17.12 -6.47 -29.56
CA PRO A 105 18.23 -6.92 -30.38
C PRO A 105 19.04 -5.74 -30.90
N VAL A 106 20.36 -5.86 -30.78
CA VAL A 106 21.33 -4.86 -31.25
C VAL A 106 22.24 -5.50 -32.29
N LEU A 107 22.29 -4.91 -33.48
CA LEU A 107 23.21 -5.24 -34.56
C LEU A 107 24.36 -4.22 -34.58
N TYR A 108 25.58 -4.68 -34.31
CA TYR A 108 26.79 -3.89 -34.49
C TYR A 108 27.38 -4.13 -35.86
N ILE A 109 27.56 -3.06 -36.63
CA ILE A 109 28.22 -3.13 -37.94
C ILE A 109 29.64 -2.62 -37.78
N THR A 110 30.62 -3.45 -38.12
CA THR A 110 32.05 -3.20 -37.92
C THR A 110 32.83 -3.41 -39.21
N ARG A 111 34.05 -2.85 -39.31
CA ARG A 111 34.97 -3.11 -40.42
C ARG A 111 36.28 -3.69 -39.87
N ASN A 112 36.49 -5.00 -40.08
CA ASN A 112 37.73 -5.72 -39.73
C ASN A 112 38.17 -5.57 -38.27
N ARG A 113 37.22 -5.65 -37.32
CA ARG A 113 37.51 -5.47 -35.89
C ARG A 113 36.64 -6.37 -35.00
N ALA A 114 37.26 -6.90 -33.95
CA ALA A 114 36.56 -7.67 -32.92
C ALA A 114 35.74 -6.74 -32.02
N VAL A 115 34.47 -7.08 -31.83
CA VAL A 115 33.56 -6.42 -30.87
C VAL A 115 33.84 -6.91 -29.45
N ASP A 116 33.93 -5.97 -28.49
CA ASP A 116 33.97 -6.31 -27.07
C ASP A 116 32.56 -6.64 -26.53
N PHE A 117 32.17 -7.90 -26.68
CA PHE A 117 30.91 -8.42 -26.13
C PHE A 117 30.85 -8.38 -24.60
N GLY A 118 31.99 -8.31 -23.91
CA GLY A 118 32.03 -8.14 -22.45
C GLY A 118 31.56 -6.77 -22.00
N LYS A 119 31.89 -5.73 -22.77
CA LYS A 119 31.34 -4.39 -22.55
C LYS A 119 29.84 -4.36 -22.80
N ALA A 120 29.35 -5.03 -23.84
CA ALA A 120 27.92 -5.13 -24.13
C ALA A 120 27.15 -5.85 -23.00
N LEU A 121 27.68 -6.97 -22.51
CA LEU A 121 27.09 -7.70 -21.38
C LEU A 121 27.04 -6.85 -20.10
N LYS A 122 28.12 -6.11 -19.79
CA LYS A 122 28.16 -5.18 -18.65
C LYS A 122 27.12 -4.06 -18.74
N GLN A 123 26.70 -3.71 -19.95
CA GLN A 123 25.64 -2.74 -20.20
C GLN A 123 24.23 -3.36 -20.17
N GLY A 124 24.13 -4.68 -20.05
CA GLY A 124 22.86 -5.41 -20.00
C GLY A 124 22.36 -5.91 -21.34
N PHE A 125 23.14 -5.74 -22.43
CA PHE A 125 22.74 -6.12 -23.78
C PHE A 125 22.98 -7.59 -24.05
N LEU A 126 21.94 -8.39 -23.87
CA LEU A 126 22.01 -9.84 -24.07
C LEU A 126 21.98 -10.23 -25.55
N HIS A 127 21.15 -9.56 -26.35
CA HIS A 127 20.91 -9.89 -27.75
C HIS A 127 21.76 -9.02 -28.67
N VAL A 128 23.05 -9.35 -28.79
CA VAL A 128 23.98 -8.62 -29.66
C VAL A 128 24.48 -9.49 -30.79
N LEU A 129 24.31 -9.01 -32.02
CA LEU A 129 24.89 -9.58 -33.23
C LEU A 129 25.89 -8.59 -33.79
N ALA A 130 27.10 -9.02 -34.10
CA ALA A 130 28.12 -8.22 -34.76
C ALA A 130 28.29 -8.73 -36.19
N LEU A 131 28.25 -7.83 -37.16
CA LEU A 131 28.55 -8.08 -38.56
C LEU A 131 29.87 -7.39 -38.91
N ASP A 132 30.82 -8.15 -39.42
CA ASP A 132 32.02 -7.59 -40.04
C ASP A 132 31.78 -7.45 -41.55
N VAL A 133 31.70 -6.21 -42.02
CA VAL A 133 31.39 -5.88 -43.42
C VAL A 133 32.51 -6.32 -44.37
N THR A 134 33.73 -6.55 -43.88
CA THR A 134 34.88 -6.89 -44.74
C THR A 134 34.90 -8.35 -45.19
N ASN A 135 34.43 -9.26 -44.34
CA ASN A 135 34.36 -10.69 -44.61
C ASN A 135 32.91 -11.24 -44.59
N GLY A 136 31.93 -10.40 -44.25
CA GLY A 136 30.51 -10.76 -44.09
C GLY A 136 30.25 -11.80 -43.00
N SER A 137 31.13 -11.91 -42.01
CA SER A 137 30.98 -12.87 -40.91
C SER A 137 30.12 -12.27 -39.79
N LEU A 138 29.24 -13.12 -39.24
CA LEU A 138 28.36 -12.77 -38.13
C LEU A 138 28.86 -13.41 -36.84
N PHE A 139 28.87 -12.65 -35.77
CA PHE A 139 29.29 -13.11 -34.45
C PHE A 139 28.27 -12.72 -33.39
N THR A 140 28.04 -13.61 -32.44
CA THR A 140 27.27 -13.36 -31.22
C THR A 140 27.98 -13.99 -30.04
N TYR A 141 27.39 -13.90 -28.85
CA TYR A 141 27.99 -14.47 -27.66
C TYR A 141 26.95 -15.12 -26.75
N LYS A 142 27.37 -16.12 -25.99
CA LYS A 142 26.66 -16.60 -24.81
C LYS A 142 27.24 -15.92 -23.58
N PRO A 143 26.40 -15.38 -22.68
CA PRO A 143 26.87 -14.57 -21.56
C PRO A 143 27.47 -15.37 -20.40
N TYR A 144 26.92 -16.56 -20.09
CA TYR A 144 27.21 -17.31 -18.87
C TYR A 144 27.57 -18.78 -19.19
N PRO A 145 28.45 -19.42 -18.37
CA PRO A 145 29.12 -18.89 -17.18
C PRO A 145 30.29 -17.93 -17.48
N HIS A 146 30.84 -18.00 -18.69
CA HIS A 146 31.83 -17.07 -19.21
C HIS A 146 31.42 -16.69 -20.63
N ILE A 147 31.91 -15.55 -21.12
CA ILE A 147 31.57 -15.07 -22.46
C ILE A 147 32.17 -16.03 -23.50
N GLU A 148 31.29 -16.76 -24.18
CA GLU A 148 31.66 -17.68 -25.26
C GLU A 148 31.25 -17.05 -26.59
N LEU A 149 32.24 -16.77 -27.45
CA LEU A 149 32.01 -16.21 -28.78
C LEU A 149 31.53 -17.31 -29.73
N HIS A 150 30.48 -17.01 -30.49
CA HIS A 150 29.93 -17.91 -31.49
C HIS A 150 29.83 -17.20 -32.83
N GLN A 151 30.39 -17.81 -33.87
CA GLN A 151 30.09 -17.43 -35.23
C GLN A 151 28.68 -17.92 -35.58
N VAL A 152 27.88 -17.05 -36.21
CA VAL A 152 26.49 -17.33 -36.60
C VAL A 152 26.47 -17.63 -38.09
N GLU A 153 26.21 -18.89 -38.44
CA GLU A 153 26.08 -19.30 -39.84
C GLU A 153 24.69 -18.98 -40.39
N GLU A 154 23.64 -19.21 -39.59
CA GLU A 154 22.24 -18.93 -39.94
C GLU A 154 21.63 -17.94 -38.94
N ILE A 155 21.03 -16.84 -39.44
CA ILE A 155 20.47 -15.78 -38.59
C ILE A 155 19.38 -16.29 -37.64
N LYS A 156 18.65 -17.34 -38.03
CA LYS A 156 17.64 -17.99 -37.16
C LYS A 156 18.22 -18.50 -35.83
N ASP A 157 19.51 -18.84 -35.79
CA ASP A 157 20.18 -19.36 -34.59
C ASP A 157 20.55 -18.26 -33.60
N PHE A 158 20.61 -17.01 -34.04
CA PHE A 158 20.91 -15.84 -33.19
C PHE A 158 20.04 -15.80 -31.94
N ARG A 159 18.72 -15.98 -32.10
CA ARG A 159 17.77 -15.95 -30.98
C ARG A 159 17.97 -17.14 -30.04
N HIS A 160 18.29 -18.32 -30.59
CA HIS A 160 18.54 -19.51 -29.79
C HIS A 160 19.79 -19.36 -28.93
N LEU A 161 20.86 -18.80 -29.49
CA LEU A 161 22.15 -18.59 -28.84
C LEU A 161 22.10 -17.49 -27.77
N THR A 162 21.38 -16.41 -28.04
CA THR A 162 21.31 -15.26 -27.12
C THR A 162 20.20 -15.37 -26.07
N LYS A 163 19.22 -16.27 -26.24
CA LYS A 163 18.17 -16.46 -25.23
C LYS A 163 18.73 -17.11 -23.97
N LEU A 164 18.72 -16.36 -22.88
CA LEU A 164 19.13 -16.85 -21.59
C LEU A 164 18.13 -17.87 -21.04
N ARG A 165 18.61 -19.05 -20.64
CA ARG A 165 17.78 -20.14 -20.07
C ARG A 165 18.19 -20.55 -18.67
N ASN A 166 19.36 -20.10 -18.21
CA ASN A 166 19.97 -20.53 -16.97
C ASN A 166 21.02 -19.47 -16.57
N LEU A 167 21.16 -19.19 -15.28
CA LEU A 167 22.11 -18.25 -14.71
C LEU A 167 23.49 -18.88 -14.51
N GLN A 168 23.65 -20.20 -14.58
CA GLN A 168 24.93 -20.93 -14.53
C GLN A 168 25.81 -20.56 -13.32
N GLY A 169 25.19 -20.32 -12.17
CA GLY A 169 25.86 -19.97 -10.92
C GLY A 169 26.03 -18.47 -10.68
N GLU A 170 25.58 -17.61 -11.60
CA GLU A 170 25.78 -16.17 -11.47
C GLU A 170 25.14 -15.58 -10.21
N PRO A 171 25.83 -14.66 -9.51
CA PRO A 171 25.33 -14.10 -8.28
C PRO A 171 24.20 -13.12 -8.56
N VAL A 172 23.05 -13.35 -7.93
CA VAL A 172 21.92 -12.42 -7.89
C VAL A 172 21.98 -11.71 -6.54
N ARG A 173 22.28 -10.41 -6.58
CA ARG A 173 22.42 -9.55 -5.40
C ARG A 173 21.07 -9.02 -4.97
N ILE A 174 20.64 -9.37 -3.78
CA ILE A 174 19.34 -8.96 -3.23
C ILE A 174 19.50 -8.27 -1.88
N SER A 175 18.60 -7.35 -1.55
CA SER A 175 18.49 -6.85 -0.18
C SER A 175 17.58 -7.74 0.66
N VAL A 176 17.81 -7.75 1.98
CA VAL A 176 17.11 -8.62 2.94
C VAL A 176 16.56 -7.87 4.16
N GLU A 177 16.11 -6.63 3.93
CA GLU A 177 15.51 -5.79 4.96
C GLU A 177 14.19 -6.34 5.50
N THR A 178 13.88 -6.03 6.77
CA THR A 178 12.62 -6.38 7.43
C THR A 178 11.51 -5.42 7.01
N MET A 179 10.72 -5.92 6.07
CA MET A 179 9.63 -5.24 5.39
C MET A 179 8.44 -6.22 5.29
N SER A 180 8.05 -6.84 6.41
CA SER A 180 6.95 -7.82 6.52
C SER A 180 5.67 -7.32 5.83
N PRO A 181 4.91 -8.15 5.08
CA PRO A 181 5.15 -9.57 4.77
C PRO A 181 6.01 -9.83 3.52
N ARG A 182 6.65 -8.80 2.93
CA ARG A 182 7.31 -8.89 1.62
C ARG A 182 8.67 -9.58 1.71
N CYS A 183 9.47 -9.12 2.66
CA CYS A 183 10.74 -9.70 3.06
C CYS A 183 10.89 -9.47 4.57
N PHE A 184 11.36 -10.46 5.31
CA PHE A 184 11.72 -10.34 6.71
C PHE A 184 12.61 -11.52 7.10
N HIS A 185 13.30 -11.41 8.22
CA HIS A 185 14.12 -12.50 8.73
C HIS A 185 13.83 -12.78 10.20
N TYR A 186 14.07 -14.01 10.62
CA TYR A 186 13.90 -14.42 12.01
C TYR A 186 14.91 -15.53 12.36
N LYS A 187 15.18 -15.69 13.65
CA LYS A 187 15.93 -16.85 14.16
C LYS A 187 14.96 -17.99 14.39
N ASN A 188 15.20 -19.11 13.72
CA ASN A 188 14.39 -20.30 13.94
C ASN A 188 14.71 -20.94 15.31
N ARG A 189 13.97 -22.00 15.67
CA ARG A 189 14.15 -22.76 16.91
C ARG A 189 15.56 -23.34 17.14
N HIS A 190 16.38 -23.44 16.09
CA HIS A 190 17.77 -23.92 16.16
C HIS A 190 18.78 -22.75 16.18
N GLY A 191 18.31 -21.49 16.33
CA GLY A 191 19.16 -20.30 16.35
C GLY A 191 19.67 -19.86 14.97
N LYS A 192 19.28 -20.54 13.88
CA LYS A 192 19.69 -20.18 12.52
C LYS A 192 18.79 -19.07 11.96
N GLU A 193 19.41 -18.08 11.35
CA GLU A 193 18.73 -17.02 10.62
C GLU A 193 18.04 -17.57 9.36
N VAL A 194 16.77 -17.21 9.19
CA VAL A 194 15.92 -17.63 8.07
C VAL A 194 15.28 -16.40 7.46
N TYR A 195 15.46 -16.23 6.15
CA TYR A 195 14.78 -15.21 5.36
C TYR A 195 13.43 -15.73 4.83
N ALA A 196 12.43 -14.86 4.93
CA ALA A 196 11.02 -15.13 4.70
C ALA A 196 10.33 -13.95 4.00
N GLY A 197 9.05 -14.14 3.67
CA GLY A 197 8.24 -13.15 2.99
C GLY A 197 8.01 -13.47 1.51
N TYR A 198 6.87 -13.03 0.98
CA TYR A 198 6.40 -13.52 -0.32
C TYR A 198 7.22 -12.99 -1.49
N MET A 199 7.74 -11.75 -1.42
CA MET A 199 8.61 -11.19 -2.46
C MET A 199 10.01 -11.83 -2.39
N TYR A 200 10.51 -12.06 -1.17
CA TYR A 200 11.76 -12.79 -0.97
C TYR A 200 11.69 -14.21 -1.55
N LYS A 201 10.67 -14.99 -1.18
CA LYS A 201 10.49 -16.36 -1.71
C LYS A 201 10.27 -16.40 -3.21
N LEU A 202 9.64 -15.37 -3.79
CA LEU A 202 9.48 -15.23 -5.23
C LEU A 202 10.84 -15.11 -5.94
N ILE A 203 11.74 -14.26 -5.42
CA ILE A 203 13.08 -14.05 -5.96
C ILE A 203 13.97 -15.28 -5.70
N GLN A 204 13.93 -15.85 -4.50
CA GLN A 204 14.64 -17.09 -4.18
C GLN A 204 14.21 -18.24 -5.10
N GLY A 205 12.91 -18.33 -5.42
CA GLY A 205 12.39 -19.29 -6.39
C GLY A 205 12.99 -19.11 -7.80
N PHE A 206 13.15 -17.87 -8.25
CA PHE A 206 13.81 -17.56 -9.53
C PHE A 206 15.27 -18.02 -9.53
N ILE A 207 16.03 -17.62 -8.51
CA ILE A 207 17.45 -17.97 -8.37
C ILE A 207 17.63 -19.49 -8.41
N ASN A 208 16.83 -20.23 -7.64
CA ASN A 208 16.91 -21.69 -7.59
C ASN A 208 16.47 -22.36 -8.90
N THR A 209 15.39 -21.87 -9.54
CA THR A 209 14.85 -22.45 -10.77
C THR A 209 15.84 -22.34 -11.94
N TYR A 210 16.57 -21.23 -12.00
CA TYR A 210 17.53 -20.96 -13.07
C TYR A 210 18.98 -21.13 -12.63
N ASN A 211 19.24 -21.85 -11.54
CA ASN A 211 20.59 -22.19 -11.06
C ASN A 211 21.51 -20.96 -10.91
N GLY A 212 21.02 -19.90 -10.26
CA GLY A 212 21.83 -18.75 -9.83
C GLY A 212 22.31 -18.91 -8.39
N THR A 213 23.15 -17.97 -7.94
CA THR A 213 23.65 -17.92 -6.56
C THR A 213 23.06 -16.73 -5.82
N GLU A 214 22.48 -16.95 -4.64
CA GLU A 214 21.92 -15.88 -3.81
C GLU A 214 23.04 -15.12 -3.07
N THR A 215 23.06 -13.80 -3.19
CA THR A 215 23.99 -12.93 -2.46
C THR A 215 23.26 -11.75 -1.83
N TYR A 216 23.63 -11.40 -0.60
CA TYR A 216 22.90 -10.40 0.19
C TYR A 216 23.70 -9.10 0.29
N VAL A 217 22.99 -7.98 0.13
CA VAL A 217 23.55 -6.63 0.19
C VAL A 217 22.93 -5.88 1.38
N LEU A 218 23.74 -5.06 2.07
CA LEU A 218 23.35 -4.27 3.25
C LEU A 218 22.72 -5.10 4.39
N LYS A 219 23.30 -6.25 4.73
CA LYS A 219 22.80 -7.11 5.82
C LYS A 219 22.71 -6.41 7.18
N ASP A 220 23.64 -5.50 7.45
CA ASP A 220 23.77 -4.84 8.75
C ASP A 220 22.83 -3.63 8.90
N GLN A 221 22.01 -3.33 7.89
CA GLN A 221 21.11 -2.19 7.90
C GLN A 221 19.65 -2.64 7.75
N ASP A 222 18.89 -2.52 8.83
CA ASP A 222 17.49 -2.94 8.88
C ASP A 222 16.64 -2.01 9.77
N PRO A 223 15.61 -1.31 9.24
CA PRO A 223 15.20 -1.27 7.84
C PRO A 223 16.14 -0.43 6.97
N ILE A 224 16.12 -0.63 5.65
CA ILE A 224 16.91 0.19 4.71
C ILE A 224 16.14 1.49 4.41
N PRO A 225 16.69 2.68 4.71
CA PRO A 225 16.08 3.95 4.33
C PRO A 225 15.91 4.06 2.81
N TYR A 226 14.82 4.69 2.35
CA TYR A 226 14.53 4.80 0.92
C TYR A 226 15.65 5.49 0.12
N THR A 227 16.28 6.51 0.69
CA THR A 227 17.39 7.26 0.06
C THR A 227 18.59 6.36 -0.25
N ILE A 228 18.93 5.46 0.68
CA ILE A 228 19.99 4.47 0.50
C ILE A 228 19.55 3.40 -0.51
N GLY A 229 18.32 2.90 -0.38
CA GLY A 229 17.74 1.93 -1.31
C GLY A 229 17.74 2.39 -2.77
N PHE A 230 17.39 3.66 -3.03
CA PHE A 230 17.47 4.23 -4.38
C PHE A 230 18.90 4.36 -4.89
N LYS A 231 19.84 4.76 -4.03
CA LYS A 231 21.25 4.93 -4.40
C LYS A 231 21.90 3.61 -4.80
N ILE A 232 21.66 2.52 -4.05
CA ILE A 232 22.23 1.20 -4.37
C ILE A 232 21.66 0.61 -5.68
N LEU A 233 20.38 0.86 -5.97
CA LEU A 233 19.75 0.46 -7.24
C LEU A 233 20.33 1.25 -8.41
N GLN A 234 20.52 2.56 -8.23
CA GLN A 234 21.09 3.44 -9.24
C GLN A 234 22.56 3.12 -9.55
N ASN A 235 23.35 2.82 -8.51
CA ASN A 235 24.76 2.44 -8.65
C ASN A 235 24.95 1.02 -9.19
N GLY A 236 23.90 0.18 -9.12
CA GLY A 236 23.98 -1.23 -9.49
C GLY A 236 24.69 -2.11 -8.46
N ASP A 237 24.67 -1.71 -7.19
CA ASP A 237 25.24 -2.48 -6.07
C ASP A 237 24.33 -3.67 -5.68
N VAL A 238 23.02 -3.51 -5.90
CA VAL A 238 21.99 -4.54 -5.73
C VAL A 238 21.31 -4.80 -7.07
N ASP A 239 20.92 -6.05 -7.34
CA ASP A 239 20.23 -6.42 -8.57
C ASP A 239 18.70 -6.33 -8.42
N ILE A 240 18.15 -6.89 -7.34
CA ILE A 240 16.72 -7.02 -7.10
C ILE A 240 16.37 -6.64 -5.66
N VAL A 241 15.34 -5.82 -5.45
CA VAL A 241 14.90 -5.39 -4.12
C VAL A 241 13.47 -5.90 -3.84
N PRO A 242 13.23 -6.68 -2.77
CA PRO A 242 11.90 -7.21 -2.43
C PRO A 242 11.00 -6.16 -1.75
N ARG A 243 10.80 -5.01 -2.40
CA ARG A 243 10.03 -3.87 -1.87
C ARG A 243 9.15 -3.24 -2.94
N ILE A 244 7.99 -2.73 -2.54
CA ILE A 244 7.19 -1.85 -3.39
C ILE A 244 7.73 -0.43 -3.24
N LEU A 245 8.23 0.14 -4.33
CA LEU A 245 8.79 1.49 -4.37
C LEU A 245 7.87 2.44 -5.14
N PHE A 246 7.91 3.72 -4.76
CA PHE A 246 7.26 4.76 -5.56
C PHE A 246 7.95 4.91 -6.90
N ASN A 247 7.14 5.13 -7.92
CA ASN A 247 7.63 5.36 -9.27
C ASN A 247 8.12 6.80 -9.44
N PHE A 248 9.44 7.02 -9.31
CA PHE A 248 10.09 8.30 -9.58
C PHE A 248 10.64 8.37 -11.01
N ASN A 249 9.75 8.37 -12.01
CA ASN A 249 10.09 8.54 -13.43
C ASN A 249 11.22 7.64 -13.95
N TRP A 250 11.26 6.39 -13.47
CA TRP A 250 12.29 5.38 -13.80
C TRP A 250 13.73 5.71 -13.37
N THR A 251 14.01 6.88 -12.79
CA THR A 251 15.37 7.41 -12.58
C THR A 251 16.30 6.44 -11.83
N TYR A 252 15.78 5.75 -10.83
CA TYR A 252 16.59 4.95 -9.91
C TYR A 252 16.62 3.46 -10.24
N PHE A 253 15.58 2.93 -10.90
CA PHE A 253 15.41 1.50 -11.11
C PHE A 253 14.57 1.18 -12.34
N TYR A 254 14.80 -0.01 -12.88
CA TYR A 254 13.95 -0.66 -13.87
C TYR A 254 12.83 -1.45 -13.17
N ARG A 255 11.69 -1.61 -13.84
CA ARG A 255 10.52 -2.33 -13.30
C ARG A 255 10.41 -3.67 -13.98
N SER A 256 10.25 -4.74 -13.20
CA SER A 256 9.77 -5.99 -13.75
C SER A 256 8.37 -5.85 -14.36
N TYR A 257 7.88 -6.92 -14.99
CA TYR A 257 6.48 -7.02 -15.37
C TYR A 257 5.54 -6.72 -14.21
N VAL A 258 4.50 -5.95 -14.53
CA VAL A 258 3.46 -5.53 -13.58
C VAL A 258 2.48 -6.67 -13.43
N LEU A 259 2.31 -7.17 -12.21
CA LEU A 259 1.43 -8.30 -11.93
C LEU A 259 -0.02 -7.84 -11.71
N TYR A 260 -0.22 -6.80 -10.89
CA TYR A 260 -1.54 -6.26 -10.55
C TYR A 260 -1.39 -4.86 -9.96
N ASN A 261 -2.50 -4.21 -9.66
CA ASN A 261 -2.50 -2.92 -8.95
C ASN A 261 -2.68 -3.11 -7.44
N VAL A 262 -1.76 -2.58 -6.64
CA VAL A 262 -1.85 -2.55 -5.18
C VAL A 262 -2.48 -1.24 -4.71
N ASN A 263 -3.40 -1.33 -3.75
CA ASN A 263 -4.08 -0.18 -3.16
C ASN A 263 -3.45 0.15 -1.80
N SER A 264 -3.40 1.44 -1.47
CA SER A 264 -3.10 1.94 -0.13
C SER A 264 -4.35 2.47 0.56
N TYR A 265 -4.39 2.26 1.88
CA TYR A 265 -5.51 2.64 2.73
C TYR A 265 -5.01 3.31 4.00
N PHE A 266 -5.84 4.17 4.57
CA PHE A 266 -5.63 4.67 5.91
C PHE A 266 -6.15 3.66 6.92
N ILE A 267 -5.36 3.43 7.97
CA ILE A 267 -5.80 2.72 9.16
C ILE A 267 -5.91 3.71 10.30
N VAL A 268 -7.07 3.74 10.91
CA VAL A 268 -7.42 4.68 11.98
C VAL A 268 -7.75 3.92 13.26
N PRO A 269 -7.44 4.48 14.43
CA PRO A 269 -7.83 3.87 15.69
C PRO A 269 -9.34 3.63 15.76
N TRP A 270 -9.73 2.50 16.34
CA TRP A 270 -11.11 2.27 16.72
C TRP A 270 -11.49 3.21 17.87
N ALA A 271 -12.74 3.67 17.88
CA ALA A 271 -13.22 4.59 18.88
C ALA A 271 -13.08 4.00 20.28
N GLU A 272 -12.51 4.77 21.20
CA GLU A 272 -12.38 4.35 22.59
C GLU A 272 -13.76 4.33 23.29
N PRO A 273 -13.97 3.40 24.24
CA PRO A 273 -15.16 3.40 25.06
C PRO A 273 -15.22 4.67 25.91
N LEU A 274 -16.40 5.23 26.07
CA LEU A 274 -16.64 6.32 27.01
C LEU A 274 -16.51 5.81 28.46
N PRO A 275 -16.04 6.67 29.39
CA PRO A 275 -16.10 6.39 30.81
C PRO A 275 -17.51 5.98 31.25
N LYS A 276 -17.63 4.87 31.97
CA LYS A 276 -18.95 4.34 32.39
C LYS A 276 -19.75 5.32 33.25
N SER A 277 -19.07 6.21 33.97
CA SER A 277 -19.70 7.28 34.76
C SER A 277 -20.56 8.24 33.93
N LEU A 278 -20.24 8.42 32.63
CA LEU A 278 -20.99 9.29 31.73
C LEU A 278 -22.25 8.62 31.16
N TYR A 279 -22.45 7.31 31.38
CA TYR A 279 -23.56 6.59 30.77
C TYR A 279 -24.90 7.09 31.30
N PHE A 280 -24.97 7.52 32.56
CA PHE A 280 -26.17 8.10 33.17
C PHE A 280 -26.73 9.29 32.36
N ILE A 281 -25.87 10.23 31.96
CA ILE A 281 -26.31 11.39 31.18
C ILE A 281 -26.49 11.02 29.71
N ARG A 282 -25.58 10.20 29.15
CA ARG A 282 -25.52 9.94 27.72
C ARG A 282 -26.59 8.98 27.19
N THR A 283 -27.26 8.25 28.07
CA THR A 283 -28.37 7.34 27.74
C THR A 283 -29.47 8.03 26.93
N PHE A 284 -29.77 9.29 27.26
CA PHE A 284 -30.66 10.14 26.47
C PHE A 284 -29.90 11.27 25.79
N ARG A 285 -30.34 11.65 24.60
CA ARG A 285 -29.82 12.85 23.91
C ARG A 285 -30.21 14.10 24.69
N CYS A 286 -29.40 15.16 24.58
CA CYS A 286 -29.64 16.44 25.27
C CYS A 286 -31.07 16.98 25.04
N ASN A 287 -31.58 16.86 23.80
CA ASN A 287 -32.92 17.30 23.44
C ASN A 287 -34.02 16.58 24.24
N VAL A 288 -33.82 15.30 24.58
CA VAL A 288 -34.77 14.51 25.39
C VAL A 288 -34.74 14.99 26.84
N TRP A 289 -33.55 15.25 27.40
CA TRP A 289 -33.44 15.83 28.74
C TRP A 289 -34.11 17.21 28.84
N ILE A 290 -33.90 18.07 27.82
CA ILE A 290 -34.56 19.37 27.74
C ILE A 290 -36.08 19.20 27.64
N ALA A 291 -36.56 18.30 26.78
CA ALA A 291 -38.00 18.01 26.66
C ALA A 291 -38.59 17.48 27.97
N LEU A 292 -37.86 16.65 28.71
CA LEU A 292 -38.28 16.17 30.04
C LEU A 292 -38.41 17.33 31.02
N ILE A 293 -37.39 18.19 31.13
CA ILE A 293 -37.42 19.38 32.00
C ILE A 293 -38.58 20.31 31.63
N LEU A 294 -38.78 20.58 30.33
CA LEU A 294 -39.90 21.38 29.84
C LEU A 294 -41.25 20.73 30.15
N SER A 295 -41.35 19.40 30.05
CA SER A 295 -42.57 18.66 30.41
C SER A 295 -42.91 18.76 31.90
N PHE A 296 -41.90 18.73 32.78
CA PHE A 296 -42.09 18.95 34.21
C PHE A 296 -42.60 20.35 34.50
N ILE A 297 -42.01 21.37 33.88
CA ILE A 297 -42.42 22.77 34.05
C ILE A 297 -43.85 22.96 33.52
N TYR A 298 -44.14 22.44 32.33
CA TYR A 298 -45.47 22.53 31.72
C TYR A 298 -46.55 21.86 32.57
N ALA A 299 -46.31 20.63 33.05
CA ALA A 299 -47.24 19.92 33.92
C ALA A 299 -47.45 20.65 35.26
N SER A 300 -46.37 21.22 35.83
CA SER A 300 -46.43 21.98 37.08
C SER A 300 -47.27 23.25 36.93
N ILE A 301 -47.07 24.02 35.85
CA ILE A 301 -47.86 25.22 35.55
C ILE A 301 -49.32 24.84 35.26
N GLY A 302 -49.55 23.76 34.51
CA GLY A 302 -50.90 23.29 34.20
C GLY A 302 -51.70 22.91 35.45
N ILE A 303 -51.10 22.11 36.35
CA ILE A 303 -51.75 21.74 37.62
C ILE A 303 -51.91 22.94 38.55
N TRP A 304 -50.89 23.81 38.62
CA TRP A 304 -50.98 25.05 39.39
C TRP A 304 -52.14 25.92 38.92
N TRP A 305 -52.30 26.11 37.61
CA TRP A 305 -53.40 26.87 37.03
C TRP A 305 -54.77 26.27 37.38
N ILE A 306 -54.89 24.94 37.33
CA ILE A 306 -56.12 24.23 37.70
C ILE A 306 -56.46 24.43 39.19
N LYS A 307 -55.46 24.38 40.08
CA LYS A 307 -55.65 24.59 41.53
C LYS A 307 -55.94 26.07 41.85
N PHE A 308 -55.20 27.00 41.24
CA PHE A 308 -55.35 28.46 41.42
C PHE A 308 -56.75 28.95 41.05
N ARG A 309 -57.36 28.39 40.00
CA ARG A 309 -58.73 28.74 39.58
C ARG A 309 -59.84 28.26 40.54
N LYS A 310 -59.53 27.39 41.51
CA LYS A 310 -60.55 26.69 42.33
C LYS A 310 -60.43 26.94 43.83
N GLN A 311 -59.23 27.18 44.36
CA GLN A 311 -59.00 27.49 45.77
C GLN A 311 -58.63 28.97 45.95
N ASN A 312 -59.02 29.59 47.08
CA ASN A 312 -58.51 30.91 47.47
C ASN A 312 -56.97 30.90 47.42
N ALA A 313 -56.40 31.87 46.71
CA ALA A 313 -55.00 31.96 46.28
C ALA A 313 -53.93 31.81 47.39
N ALA A 314 -54.32 31.86 48.66
CA ALA A 314 -53.42 31.90 49.80
C ALA A 314 -52.69 30.58 50.14
N SER A 315 -53.08 29.42 49.56
CA SER A 315 -52.53 28.11 49.96
C SER A 315 -51.79 27.33 48.86
N THR A 316 -51.75 27.82 47.61
CA THR A 316 -51.23 27.04 46.47
C THR A 316 -49.95 27.64 45.91
N SER A 317 -48.80 27.17 46.40
CA SER A 317 -47.49 27.58 45.85
C SER A 317 -47.14 26.75 44.60
N LEU A 318 -46.55 27.39 43.59
CA LEU A 318 -46.04 26.71 42.39
C LEU A 318 -45.01 25.62 42.74
N ALA A 319 -44.21 25.86 43.79
CA ALA A 319 -43.25 24.90 44.31
C ALA A 319 -43.92 23.62 44.83
N SER A 320 -45.03 23.73 45.56
CA SER A 320 -45.78 22.56 46.03
C SER A 320 -46.35 21.72 44.88
N THR A 321 -46.82 22.36 43.82
CA THR A 321 -47.32 21.66 42.62
C THR A 321 -46.21 21.02 41.81
N PHE A 322 -45.03 21.63 41.77
CA PHE A 322 -43.85 21.02 41.16
C PHE A 322 -43.44 19.74 41.90
N MET A 323 -43.42 19.77 43.24
CA MET A 323 -43.14 18.58 44.05
C MET A 323 -44.19 17.47 43.86
N ASP A 324 -45.48 17.82 43.78
CA ASP A 324 -46.56 16.87 43.46
C ASP A 324 -46.31 16.17 42.11
N VAL A 325 -45.98 16.93 41.06
CA VAL A 325 -45.69 16.40 39.71
C VAL A 325 -44.46 15.51 39.72
N LEU A 326 -43.39 15.95 40.38
CA LEU A 326 -42.14 15.20 40.48
C LEU A 326 -42.36 13.86 41.18
N GLN A 327 -43.10 13.85 42.30
CA GLN A 327 -43.43 12.62 43.01
C GLN A 327 -44.23 11.66 42.14
N LEU A 328 -45.24 12.14 41.41
CA LEU A 328 -46.06 11.30 40.54
C LEU A 328 -45.27 10.71 39.37
N MET A 329 -44.42 11.50 38.73
CA MET A 329 -43.61 11.02 37.59
C MET A 329 -42.48 10.08 38.02
N VAL A 330 -41.86 10.30 39.17
CA VAL A 330 -40.80 9.43 39.74
C VAL A 330 -41.41 8.26 40.54
N GLN A 331 -42.74 8.18 40.66
CA GLN A 331 -43.48 7.15 41.38
C GLN A 331 -43.17 7.09 42.90
N LEU A 332 -42.90 8.24 43.49
CA LEU A 332 -42.79 8.39 44.94
C LEU A 332 -44.19 8.52 45.57
N PRO A 333 -44.40 8.01 46.80
CA PRO A 333 -45.65 8.20 47.51
C PRO A 333 -45.98 9.69 47.70
N ASN A 334 -47.18 10.12 47.30
CA ASN A 334 -47.66 11.48 47.51
C ASN A 334 -48.57 11.55 48.76
N HIS A 335 -48.44 12.62 49.53
CA HIS A 335 -49.27 12.91 50.70
C HIS A 335 -50.72 13.30 50.32
N ASN A 336 -50.91 13.91 49.15
CA ASN A 336 -52.23 14.28 48.64
C ASN A 336 -53.00 13.03 48.23
N ARG A 337 -54.22 12.85 48.76
CA ARG A 337 -55.12 11.76 48.37
C ARG A 337 -55.72 12.04 47.00
N TRP A 338 -55.09 11.59 45.93
CA TRP A 338 -55.61 11.67 44.56
C TRP A 338 -56.70 10.60 44.34
N HIS A 339 -57.85 10.74 45.00
CA HIS A 339 -58.94 9.76 45.00
C HIS A 339 -60.01 10.09 43.94
N PHE A 340 -60.67 9.06 43.39
CA PHE A 340 -61.73 9.22 42.38
C PHE A 340 -62.91 10.10 42.83
N SER A 341 -63.10 10.25 44.14
CA SER A 341 -64.14 11.09 44.76
C SER A 341 -63.88 12.60 44.69
N LEU A 342 -62.67 13.05 44.31
CA LEU A 342 -62.31 14.47 44.23
C LEU A 342 -62.58 15.11 42.85
N GLY A 343 -63.18 14.34 41.93
CA GLY A 343 -63.62 14.78 40.60
C GLY A 343 -62.59 14.59 39.49
N LEU A 344 -63.06 14.57 38.25
CA LEU A 344 -62.30 14.23 37.03
C LEU A 344 -60.98 15.00 36.89
N ARG A 345 -60.93 16.26 37.35
CA ARG A 345 -59.79 17.17 37.20
C ARG A 345 -58.57 16.82 38.06
N HIS A 346 -58.74 16.05 39.14
CA HIS A 346 -57.62 15.55 39.95
C HIS A 346 -57.20 14.14 39.51
N VAL A 347 -58.15 13.32 39.07
CA VAL A 347 -57.90 11.97 38.57
C VAL A 347 -57.15 12.00 37.23
N LEU A 348 -57.47 12.95 36.34
CA LEU A 348 -56.84 13.06 35.01
C LEU A 348 -55.31 13.28 35.07
N PRO A 349 -54.78 14.25 35.84
CA PRO A 349 -53.33 14.40 35.99
C PRO A 349 -52.65 13.14 36.53
N PHE A 350 -53.28 12.44 37.49
CA PHE A 350 -52.75 11.18 38.00
C PHE A 350 -52.72 10.10 36.91
N LEU A 351 -53.83 9.88 36.20
CA LEU A 351 -53.95 8.89 35.12
C LEU A 351 -53.01 9.16 33.94
N VAL A 352 -52.56 10.41 33.74
CA VAL A 352 -51.61 10.75 32.68
C VAL A 352 -50.17 10.73 33.19
N LEU A 353 -49.86 11.45 34.27
CA LEU A 353 -48.49 11.63 34.75
C LEU A 353 -47.89 10.35 35.30
N PHE A 354 -48.68 9.51 35.98
CA PHE A 354 -48.18 8.27 36.57
C PHE A 354 -47.76 7.26 35.48
N PRO A 355 -48.60 6.90 34.48
CA PRO A 355 -48.17 6.01 33.40
C PRO A 355 -47.04 6.59 32.55
N VAL A 356 -47.05 7.90 32.28
CA VAL A 356 -45.95 8.56 31.54
C VAL A 356 -44.64 8.44 32.32
N GLY A 357 -44.65 8.74 33.62
CA GLY A 357 -43.50 8.56 34.51
C GLY A 357 -43.02 7.11 34.55
N PHE A 358 -43.94 6.14 34.58
CA PHE A 358 -43.64 4.72 34.50
C PHE A 358 -42.95 4.32 33.20
N VAL A 359 -43.48 4.74 32.06
CA VAL A 359 -42.87 4.45 30.75
C VAL A 359 -41.48 5.09 30.65
N LEU A 360 -41.32 6.35 31.06
CA LEU A 360 -40.04 7.06 30.97
C LEU A 360 -38.95 6.42 31.84
N THR A 361 -39.27 6.05 33.09
CA THR A 361 -38.32 5.40 34.00
C THR A 361 -37.91 4.02 33.50
N ASN A 362 -38.85 3.23 32.98
CA ASN A 362 -38.55 1.93 32.38
C ASN A 362 -37.75 2.05 31.09
N MET A 363 -38.07 3.02 30.23
CA MET A 363 -37.31 3.26 29.00
C MET A 363 -35.88 3.68 29.31
N TYR A 364 -35.68 4.58 30.29
CA TYR A 364 -34.35 5.00 30.72
C TYR A 364 -33.55 3.82 31.29
N THR A 365 -34.12 3.02 32.19
CA THR A 365 -33.43 1.88 32.79
C THR A 365 -33.09 0.79 31.77
N ALA A 366 -33.99 0.50 30.83
CA ALA A 366 -33.74 -0.42 29.73
C ALA A 366 -32.62 0.08 28.79
N GLN A 367 -32.65 1.36 28.41
CA GLN A 367 -31.64 1.97 27.55
C GLN A 367 -30.26 2.01 28.24
N LEU A 368 -30.23 2.32 29.55
CA LEU A 368 -29.01 2.31 30.36
C LEU A 368 -28.43 0.89 30.45
N SER A 369 -29.28 -0.11 30.73
CA SER A 369 -28.88 -1.53 30.75
C SER A 369 -28.29 -2.00 29.42
N SER A 370 -28.95 -1.63 28.31
CA SER A 370 -28.44 -1.90 26.96
C SER A 370 -27.10 -1.22 26.69
N SER A 371 -26.96 0.05 27.09
CA SER A 371 -25.71 0.81 26.95
C SER A 371 -24.57 0.22 27.78
N LEU A 372 -24.87 -0.28 29.00
CA LEU A 372 -23.89 -0.97 29.85
C LEU A 372 -23.44 -2.31 29.26
N THR A 373 -24.32 -2.98 28.53
CA THR A 373 -24.04 -4.28 27.90
C THR A 373 -23.22 -4.10 26.62
N THR A 374 -23.61 -3.16 25.76
CA THR A 374 -22.96 -2.92 24.45
C THR A 374 -21.70 -2.06 24.57
N GLY A 375 -21.67 -1.16 25.54
CA GLY A 375 -20.68 -0.10 25.67
C GLY A 375 -21.03 1.09 24.77
N LEU A 376 -20.88 2.30 25.30
CA LEU A 376 -20.90 3.54 24.54
C LEU A 376 -19.48 3.92 24.16
N TYR A 377 -19.28 4.30 22.91
CA TYR A 377 -17.98 4.68 22.36
C TYR A 377 -17.97 6.15 21.93
N LYS A 378 -16.77 6.71 21.77
CA LYS A 378 -16.57 8.01 21.10
C LYS A 378 -17.04 7.92 19.63
N GLN A 379 -17.13 9.07 18.96
CA GLN A 379 -17.43 9.10 17.54
C GLN A 379 -16.30 8.39 16.77
N GLN A 380 -16.68 7.43 15.93
CA GLN A 380 -15.74 6.70 15.08
C GLN A 380 -15.28 7.57 13.91
N ILE A 381 -14.03 7.40 13.52
CA ILE A 381 -13.49 7.98 12.28
C ILE A 381 -13.92 7.05 11.15
N ASP A 382 -14.82 7.54 10.31
CA ASP A 382 -15.39 6.78 9.18
C ASP A 382 -14.98 7.34 7.83
N SER A 383 -14.49 8.58 7.78
CA SER A 383 -14.12 9.29 6.55
C SER A 383 -12.82 10.08 6.71
N PHE A 384 -12.27 10.53 5.57
CA PHE A 384 -11.13 11.46 5.56
C PHE A 384 -11.47 12.82 6.16
N ASP A 385 -12.71 13.27 6.04
CA ASP A 385 -13.18 14.52 6.63
C ASP A 385 -13.17 14.44 8.17
N ASP A 386 -13.62 13.32 8.73
CA ASP A 386 -13.59 13.09 10.19
C ASP A 386 -12.15 13.09 10.72
N MET A 387 -11.21 12.53 9.95
CA MET A 387 -9.80 12.48 10.31
C MET A 387 -9.18 13.89 10.38
N VAL A 388 -9.50 14.75 9.41
CA VAL A 388 -9.03 16.15 9.36
C VAL A 388 -9.72 17.00 10.42
N ASN A 389 -11.04 16.92 10.54
CA ASN A 389 -11.83 17.70 11.49
C ASN A 389 -11.48 17.33 12.94
N GLY A 390 -11.24 16.05 13.21
CA GLY A 390 -10.82 15.53 14.51
C GLY A 390 -9.36 15.82 14.88
N LYS A 391 -8.55 16.36 13.95
CA LYS A 391 -7.11 16.63 14.13
C LYS A 391 -6.31 15.40 14.59
N PHE A 392 -6.63 14.23 14.05
CA PHE A 392 -5.94 12.99 14.40
C PHE A 392 -4.54 12.93 13.80
N ASN A 393 -3.51 12.63 14.58
CA ASN A 393 -2.14 12.58 14.08
C ASN A 393 -1.95 11.42 13.09
N LEU A 394 -1.59 11.74 11.85
CA LEU A 394 -1.21 10.79 10.80
C LEU A 394 0.30 10.64 10.79
N LEU A 395 0.82 9.47 11.18
CA LEU A 395 2.25 9.23 11.24
C LEU A 395 2.78 8.73 9.88
N LEU A 396 3.77 9.43 9.32
CA LEU A 396 4.40 9.11 8.04
C LEU A 396 5.92 9.24 8.12
N GLU A 397 6.60 8.55 7.21
CA GLU A 397 8.03 8.76 6.98
C GLU A 397 8.25 9.92 6.00
N SER A 398 9.49 10.41 5.91
CA SER A 398 9.86 11.59 5.10
C SER A 398 9.51 11.47 3.62
N LEU A 399 9.75 10.33 2.97
CA LEU A 399 9.39 10.10 1.57
C LEU A 399 7.87 10.05 1.38
N ASP A 400 7.16 9.34 2.26
CA ASP A 400 5.70 9.27 2.22
C ASP A 400 5.08 10.66 2.44
N THR A 401 5.69 11.48 3.30
CA THR A 401 5.31 12.87 3.54
C THR A 401 5.54 13.73 2.31
N GLU A 402 6.69 13.63 1.66
CA GLU A 402 6.99 14.35 0.41
C GLU A 402 5.99 13.99 -0.69
N VAL A 403 5.68 12.69 -0.85
CA VAL A 403 4.69 12.22 -1.83
C VAL A 403 3.31 12.80 -1.51
N LEU A 404 2.86 12.75 -0.26
CA LEU A 404 1.58 13.31 0.15
C LEU A 404 1.52 14.83 -0.12
N LEU A 405 2.55 15.58 0.28
CA LEU A 405 2.65 17.02 0.03
C LEU A 405 2.63 17.33 -1.47
N SER A 406 3.32 16.54 -2.29
CA SER A 406 3.34 16.71 -3.74
C SER A 406 1.97 16.48 -4.37
N MET A 407 1.22 15.49 -3.90
CA MET A 407 -0.14 15.20 -4.34
C MET A 407 -1.11 16.29 -3.91
N SER A 408 -0.93 16.84 -2.71
CA SER A 408 -1.76 17.91 -2.21
C SER A 408 -1.52 19.22 -2.95
N LYS A 409 -0.26 19.56 -3.27
CA LYS A 409 0.07 20.72 -4.13
C LYS A 409 -0.57 20.64 -5.52
N ARG A 410 -0.78 19.41 -6.03
CA ARG A 410 -1.45 19.16 -7.32
C ARG A 410 -2.97 19.09 -7.22
N ASN A 411 -3.55 19.38 -6.04
CA ASN A 411 -4.98 19.28 -5.76
C ASN A 411 -5.58 17.88 -5.98
N TYR A 412 -4.78 16.81 -5.89
CA TYR A 412 -5.29 15.44 -5.97
C TYR A 412 -5.89 14.95 -4.65
N ILE A 413 -5.45 15.54 -3.53
CA ILE A 413 -5.90 15.18 -2.18
C ILE A 413 -6.22 16.45 -1.40
N GLN A 414 -7.11 16.33 -0.42
CA GLN A 414 -7.54 17.45 0.41
C GLN A 414 -6.35 18.11 1.15
N PRO A 415 -6.22 19.45 1.12
CA PRO A 415 -5.11 20.16 1.76
C PRO A 415 -5.10 20.01 3.28
N GLY A 416 -6.26 19.76 3.89
CA GLY A 416 -6.38 19.54 5.33
C GLY A 416 -5.57 18.35 5.87
N LEU A 417 -5.24 17.36 5.02
CA LEU A 417 -4.38 16.24 5.40
C LEU A 417 -2.99 16.70 5.83
N GLN A 418 -2.46 17.78 5.24
CA GLN A 418 -1.11 18.26 5.59
C GLN A 418 -1.02 18.70 7.07
N ASN A 419 -2.12 19.22 7.61
CA ASN A 419 -2.17 19.77 8.97
C ASN A 419 -2.11 18.70 10.06
N ILE A 420 -2.36 17.44 9.69
CA ILE A 420 -2.40 16.32 10.63
C ILE A 420 -1.19 15.39 10.51
N VAL A 421 -0.33 15.61 9.52
CA VAL A 421 0.88 14.78 9.30
C VAL A 421 1.90 15.02 10.40
N ARG A 422 2.44 13.91 10.92
CA ARG A 422 3.60 13.86 11.81
C ARG A 422 4.68 13.04 11.12
N GLU A 423 5.74 13.71 10.70
CA GLU A 423 6.89 13.07 10.07
C GLU A 423 7.78 12.43 11.14
N THR A 424 8.23 11.19 10.89
CA THR A 424 9.25 10.50 11.69
C THR A 424 10.11 9.55 10.84
N SER A 425 11.01 8.80 11.47
CA SER A 425 11.87 7.80 10.83
C SER A 425 11.09 6.58 10.34
N LEU A 426 11.61 5.92 9.29
CA LEU A 426 11.03 4.67 8.77
C LEU A 426 10.89 3.60 9.86
N GLU A 427 11.94 3.42 10.66
CA GLU A 427 11.99 2.42 11.73
C GLU A 427 10.87 2.64 12.76
N GLU A 428 10.66 3.88 13.20
CA GLU A 428 9.61 4.21 14.17
C GLU A 428 8.20 3.99 13.61
N VAL A 429 7.96 4.37 12.35
CA VAL A 429 6.66 4.09 11.68
C VAL A 429 6.40 2.60 11.63
N LEU A 430 7.39 1.79 11.23
CA LEU A 430 7.24 0.33 11.15
C LEU A 430 7.00 -0.27 12.55
N TYR A 431 7.75 0.17 13.55
CA TYR A 431 7.64 -0.32 14.92
C TYR A 431 6.27 0.00 15.55
N LEU A 432 5.82 1.26 15.48
CA LEU A 432 4.56 1.69 16.08
C LEU A 432 3.35 1.06 15.39
N ARG A 433 3.40 0.91 14.06
CA ARG A 433 2.35 0.26 13.29
C ARG A 433 2.27 -1.24 13.56
N LYS A 434 3.41 -1.94 13.56
CA LYS A 434 3.48 -3.38 13.92
C LYS A 434 2.93 -3.63 15.34
N ASN A 435 3.23 -2.73 16.27
CA ASN A 435 2.73 -2.79 17.65
C ASN A 435 1.33 -2.19 17.83
N LEU A 436 0.59 -1.91 16.75
CA LEU A 436 -0.79 -1.40 16.79
C LEU A 436 -0.98 -0.28 17.82
N ASN A 437 -0.12 0.75 17.80
CA ASN A 437 -0.25 1.89 18.71
C ASN A 437 -1.35 2.84 18.23
N THR A 438 -2.45 2.92 18.99
CA THR A 438 -3.68 3.69 18.70
C THR A 438 -3.56 5.21 18.88
N SER A 439 -2.38 5.72 19.24
CA SER A 439 -2.14 7.17 19.39
C SER A 439 -2.05 7.90 18.04
N TYR A 440 -1.86 7.13 16.96
CA TYR A 440 -1.68 7.63 15.60
C TYR A 440 -2.54 6.85 14.61
N SER A 441 -2.87 7.50 13.50
CA SER A 441 -3.35 6.87 12.27
C SER A 441 -2.15 6.60 11.36
N TYR A 442 -2.25 5.59 10.50
CA TYR A 442 -1.16 5.22 9.58
C TYR A 442 -1.67 5.05 8.15
N LEU A 443 -0.73 5.14 7.21
CA LEU A 443 -0.92 4.80 5.81
C LEU A 443 -0.06 3.58 5.46
N ALA A 444 -0.65 2.62 4.74
CA ALA A 444 0.08 1.46 4.23
C ALA A 444 -0.62 0.84 3.02
N PHE A 445 0.09 -0.03 2.32
CA PHE A 445 -0.49 -0.87 1.27
C PHE A 445 -1.30 -2.02 1.86
N GLY A 446 -2.32 -2.47 1.13
CA GLY A 446 -3.27 -3.49 1.58
C GLY A 446 -2.60 -4.79 2.04
N ASP A 447 -1.55 -5.25 1.34
CA ASP A 447 -0.83 -6.47 1.71
C ASP A 447 -0.21 -6.41 3.11
N ARG A 448 0.27 -5.23 3.51
CA ARG A 448 0.81 -5.00 4.84
C ARG A 448 -0.26 -4.80 5.89
N ILE A 449 -1.30 -4.03 5.56
CA ILE A 449 -2.44 -3.80 6.46
C ILE A 449 -3.09 -5.12 6.84
N GLU A 450 -3.37 -5.99 5.86
CA GLU A 450 -3.91 -7.33 6.09
C GLU A 450 -3.03 -8.14 7.04
N PHE A 451 -1.70 -8.10 6.85
CA PHE A 451 -0.74 -8.82 7.67
C PHE A 451 -0.67 -8.29 9.10
N GLU A 452 -0.50 -6.98 9.29
CA GLU A 452 -0.35 -6.37 10.61
C GLU A 452 -1.67 -6.41 11.41
N LEU A 453 -2.82 -6.17 10.76
CA LEU A 453 -4.13 -6.20 11.40
C LEU A 453 -4.65 -7.63 11.66
N SER A 454 -4.03 -8.66 11.09
CA SER A 454 -4.32 -10.04 11.51
C SER A 454 -4.09 -10.25 13.02
N GLN A 455 -3.21 -9.48 13.64
CA GLN A 455 -2.93 -9.51 15.07
C GLN A 455 -4.17 -9.18 15.94
N GLN A 456 -5.15 -8.45 15.41
CA GLN A 456 -6.38 -8.09 16.15
C GLN A 456 -7.59 -8.98 15.80
N GLN A 457 -7.42 -10.04 15.03
CA GLN A 457 -8.54 -10.88 14.55
C GLN A 457 -9.37 -11.55 15.67
N TYR A 458 -8.75 -11.79 16.83
CA TYR A 458 -9.39 -12.42 17.99
C TYR A 458 -9.79 -11.41 19.07
N LEU A 459 -9.73 -10.10 18.76
CA LEU A 459 -10.27 -9.08 19.64
C LEU A 459 -11.77 -8.94 19.41
N ARG A 460 -12.54 -8.84 20.50
CA ARG A 460 -13.98 -8.51 20.43
C ARG A 460 -14.21 -7.14 19.80
N VAL A 461 -13.35 -6.18 20.15
CA VAL A 461 -13.33 -4.83 19.58
C VAL A 461 -11.94 -4.64 18.98
N PRO A 462 -11.83 -4.44 17.66
CA PRO A 462 -10.54 -4.20 17.02
C PRO A 462 -9.92 -2.89 17.54
N LEU A 463 -8.60 -2.79 17.48
CA LEU A 463 -7.85 -1.58 17.82
C LEU A 463 -7.80 -0.59 16.64
N PHE A 464 -7.85 -1.11 15.41
CA PHE A 464 -7.80 -0.34 14.18
C PHE A 464 -8.94 -0.70 13.24
N LYS A 465 -9.43 0.31 12.53
CA LYS A 465 -10.34 0.21 11.40
C LYS A 465 -9.61 0.62 10.13
N ILE A 466 -9.87 -0.08 9.02
CA ILE A 466 -9.45 0.33 7.69
C ILE A 466 -10.51 1.28 7.14
N LEU A 467 -10.12 2.46 6.65
CA LEU A 467 -11.03 3.33 5.91
C LEU A 467 -11.28 2.75 4.52
N PRO A 468 -12.56 2.72 4.05
CA PRO A 468 -12.91 2.05 2.81
C PRO A 468 -12.35 2.77 1.57
N GLU A 469 -12.07 4.06 1.65
CA GLU A 469 -11.57 4.84 0.53
C GLU A 469 -10.12 4.47 0.18
N ILE A 470 -9.89 4.13 -1.08
CA ILE A 470 -8.54 3.91 -1.61
C ILE A 470 -7.84 5.27 -1.69
N PHE A 471 -6.73 5.42 -0.97
CA PHE A 471 -5.93 6.64 -1.03
C PHE A 471 -5.16 6.74 -2.34
N VAL A 472 -4.37 5.71 -2.65
CA VAL A 472 -3.57 5.64 -3.89
C VAL A 472 -3.55 4.20 -4.40
N GLN A 473 -3.68 4.07 -5.72
CA GLN A 473 -3.42 2.83 -6.43
C GLN A 473 -2.06 2.88 -7.12
N ARG A 474 -1.26 1.81 -7.03
CA ARG A 474 0.07 1.68 -7.63
C ARG A 474 0.22 0.37 -8.37
N LEU A 475 1.12 0.34 -9.35
CA LEU A 475 1.49 -0.88 -10.05
C LEU A 475 2.36 -1.74 -9.11
N PHE A 476 2.02 -3.02 -8.95
CA PHE A 476 2.87 -4.00 -8.29
C PHE A 476 3.90 -4.54 -9.29
N PHE A 477 5.17 -4.23 -9.05
CA PHE A 477 6.32 -4.74 -9.79
C PHE A 477 7.47 -4.94 -8.80
N ILE A 478 8.50 -5.67 -9.23
CA ILE A 478 9.75 -5.84 -8.48
C ILE A 478 10.77 -4.85 -9.04
N PRO A 479 11.34 -3.96 -8.20
CA PRO A 479 12.42 -3.07 -8.60
C PRO A 479 13.70 -3.84 -8.93
N LEU A 480 14.27 -3.51 -10.08
CA LEU A 480 15.47 -4.09 -10.65
C LEU A 480 16.49 -2.97 -10.93
N ARG A 481 17.79 -3.22 -10.79
CA ARG A 481 18.77 -2.24 -11.31
C ARG A 481 18.70 -2.16 -12.84
N HIS A 482 19.11 -1.01 -13.37
CA HIS A 482 19.29 -0.83 -14.82
C HIS A 482 20.43 -1.70 -15.35
N GLY A 483 20.35 -2.14 -16.61
CA GLY A 483 21.39 -2.94 -17.26
C GLY A 483 21.52 -4.38 -16.74
N LEU A 484 20.47 -4.98 -16.22
CA LEU A 484 20.45 -6.40 -15.82
C LEU A 484 20.26 -7.32 -17.05
N PRO A 485 21.19 -8.25 -17.34
CA PRO A 485 21.09 -9.14 -18.50
C PRO A 485 19.94 -10.14 -18.43
N TYR A 486 19.52 -10.55 -17.25
CA TYR A 486 18.51 -11.60 -17.04
C TYR A 486 17.09 -11.06 -16.80
N VAL A 487 16.81 -9.80 -17.14
CA VAL A 487 15.48 -9.17 -16.96
C VAL A 487 14.40 -9.89 -17.74
N GLU A 488 14.66 -10.23 -19.01
CA GLU A 488 13.69 -10.96 -19.85
C GLU A 488 13.34 -12.32 -19.20
N LEU A 489 14.36 -13.09 -18.79
CA LEU A 489 14.18 -14.36 -18.10
C LEU A 489 13.40 -14.22 -16.79
N PHE A 490 13.65 -13.16 -16.03
CA PHE A 490 12.93 -12.86 -14.79
C PHE A 490 11.46 -12.50 -15.05
N ASN A 491 11.19 -11.70 -16.08
CA ASN A 491 9.82 -11.34 -16.46
C ASN A 491 9.02 -12.56 -16.96
N ASP A 492 9.63 -13.43 -17.77
CA ASP A 492 9.05 -14.72 -18.19
C ASP A 492 8.70 -15.60 -16.97
N TYR A 493 9.59 -15.65 -15.98
CA TYR A 493 9.36 -16.35 -14.72
C TYR A 493 8.19 -15.75 -13.93
N LEU A 494 8.16 -14.43 -13.77
CA LEU A 494 7.10 -13.74 -13.02
C LEU A 494 5.72 -13.99 -13.64
N GLN A 495 5.62 -13.93 -14.97
CA GLN A 495 4.39 -14.21 -15.69
C GLN A 495 3.91 -15.63 -15.39
N ARG A 496 4.78 -16.64 -15.50
CA ARG A 496 4.43 -18.05 -15.20
C ARG A 496 4.03 -18.26 -13.74
N ILE A 497 4.70 -17.62 -12.80
CA ILE A 497 4.38 -17.71 -11.36
C ILE A 497 3.01 -17.11 -11.07
N TRP A 498 2.66 -16.02 -11.75
CA TRP A 498 1.35 -15.40 -11.64
C TRP A 498 0.25 -16.28 -12.25
N GLU A 499 0.43 -16.72 -13.50
CA GLU A 499 -0.53 -17.56 -14.24
C GLU A 499 -0.79 -18.92 -13.56
N SER A 500 0.23 -19.49 -12.91
CA SER A 500 0.11 -20.77 -12.20
C SER A 500 -0.52 -20.66 -10.80
N GLY A 501 -0.75 -19.45 -10.29
CA GLY A 501 -1.27 -19.24 -8.94
C GLY A 501 -0.24 -19.45 -7.80
N ILE A 502 1.05 -19.68 -8.15
CA ILE A 502 2.11 -19.87 -7.15
C ILE A 502 2.29 -18.60 -6.32
N TYR A 503 2.10 -17.42 -6.90
CA TYR A 503 2.16 -16.14 -6.19
C TYR A 503 1.23 -16.09 -4.97
N GLN A 504 -0.03 -16.53 -5.13
CA GLN A 504 -1.04 -16.56 -4.06
C GLN A 504 -0.63 -17.52 -2.95
N LYS A 505 -0.05 -18.68 -3.31
CA LYS A 505 0.51 -19.63 -2.35
C LYS A 505 1.68 -19.02 -1.57
N LEU A 506 2.57 -18.28 -2.22
CA LEU A 506 3.68 -17.58 -1.56
C LEU A 506 3.17 -16.53 -0.55
N ARG A 507 2.09 -15.80 -0.88
CA ARG A 507 1.45 -14.86 0.06
C ARG A 507 0.89 -15.58 1.30
N LEU A 508 0.18 -16.69 1.10
CA LEU A 508 -0.35 -17.50 2.21
C LEU A 508 0.78 -18.05 3.09
N ASN A 509 1.85 -18.58 2.49
CA ASN A 509 3.00 -19.08 3.22
C ASN A 509 3.69 -17.97 4.02
N ALA A 510 3.86 -16.78 3.45
CA ALA A 510 4.43 -15.64 4.18
C ALA A 510 3.60 -15.25 5.41
N TYR A 511 2.28 -15.34 5.32
CA TYR A 511 1.39 -15.14 6.47
C TYR A 511 1.62 -16.19 7.56
N LEU A 512 1.65 -17.49 7.19
CA LEU A 512 1.91 -18.58 8.13
C LEU A 512 3.31 -18.50 8.76
N GLU A 513 4.32 -18.16 7.95
CA GLU A 513 5.69 -17.92 8.42
C GLU A 513 5.71 -16.77 9.42
N GLY A 514 4.97 -15.69 9.16
CA GLY A 514 4.82 -14.56 10.08
C GLY A 514 4.23 -14.93 11.44
N ILE A 515 3.27 -15.87 11.47
CA ILE A 515 2.76 -16.43 12.74
C ILE A 515 3.85 -17.24 13.44
N SER A 516 4.51 -18.14 12.71
CA SER A 516 5.52 -19.04 13.29
C SER A 516 6.79 -18.33 13.76
N SER A 517 7.14 -17.20 13.15
CA SER A 517 8.32 -16.39 13.49
C SER A 517 8.07 -15.43 14.65
N GLY A 518 6.82 -15.19 15.03
CA GLY A 518 6.45 -14.16 16.00
C GLY A 518 6.34 -12.75 15.40
N GLU A 519 6.48 -12.59 14.08
CA GLU A 519 6.19 -11.32 13.39
C GLU A 519 4.72 -10.89 13.58
N ILE A 520 3.81 -11.88 13.66
CA ILE A 520 2.41 -11.70 14.04
C ILE A 520 2.22 -12.25 15.45
N THR A 521 1.84 -11.38 16.39
CA THR A 521 1.39 -11.80 17.72
C THR A 521 -0.10 -11.50 17.89
N PHE A 522 -0.91 -12.55 17.99
CA PHE A 522 -2.34 -12.40 18.17
C PHE A 522 -2.68 -11.80 19.54
N ARG A 523 -3.36 -10.66 19.52
CA ARG A 523 -3.96 -10.05 20.70
C ARG A 523 -5.28 -10.74 21.01
N LYS A 524 -5.44 -11.09 22.27
CA LYS A 524 -6.67 -11.69 22.79
C LYS A 524 -7.37 -10.68 23.67
N SER A 525 -8.69 -10.56 23.53
CA SER A 525 -9.46 -9.83 24.52
C SER A 525 -9.35 -10.56 25.85
N THR A 526 -9.18 -9.82 26.94
CA THR A 526 -9.42 -10.38 28.26
C THR A 526 -10.82 -10.97 28.27
N THR A 527 -10.93 -12.19 28.78
CA THR A 527 -12.14 -13.01 28.78
C THR A 527 -13.31 -12.31 29.48
N TRP A 528 -14.50 -12.94 29.42
CA TRP A 528 -15.76 -12.59 30.08
C TRP A 528 -15.66 -12.46 31.61
N GLU A 529 -14.68 -11.75 32.14
CA GLU A 529 -14.73 -11.29 33.51
C GLU A 529 -15.91 -10.34 33.58
N THR A 530 -16.95 -10.78 34.29
CA THR A 530 -18.02 -9.92 34.77
C THR A 530 -17.36 -8.69 35.37
N GLN A 531 -17.34 -7.58 34.62
CA GLN A 531 -16.74 -6.36 35.09
C GLN A 531 -17.61 -5.83 36.22
N VAL A 532 -17.14 -6.04 37.45
CA VAL A 532 -17.76 -5.46 38.64
C VAL A 532 -17.74 -3.94 38.47
N PHE A 533 -18.83 -3.27 38.88
CA PHE A 533 -18.87 -1.82 38.82
C PHE A 533 -17.88 -1.23 39.82
N ASN A 534 -16.83 -0.59 39.29
CA ASN A 534 -15.84 0.12 40.09
C ASN A 534 -16.44 1.40 40.68
N MET A 535 -15.80 1.94 41.73
CA MET A 535 -16.21 3.20 42.37
C MET A 535 -16.42 4.35 41.38
N GLU A 536 -15.60 4.41 40.33
CA GLU A 536 -15.68 5.42 39.26
C GLU A 536 -17.05 5.46 38.59
N PHE A 537 -17.72 4.32 38.45
CA PHE A 537 -19.06 4.25 37.90
C PHE A 537 -20.04 5.13 38.70
N TYR A 538 -19.92 5.12 40.02
CA TYR A 538 -20.83 5.82 40.93
C TYR A 538 -20.45 7.29 41.19
N TYR A 539 -19.29 7.76 40.74
CA TYR A 539 -18.85 9.15 40.98
C TYR A 539 -19.89 10.18 40.54
N PHE A 540 -20.51 9.99 39.39
CA PHE A 540 -21.53 10.93 38.91
C PHE A 540 -22.73 11.01 39.88
N ALA A 541 -23.21 9.87 40.37
CA ALA A 541 -24.31 9.81 41.31
C ALA A 541 -23.96 10.46 42.66
N TYR A 542 -22.75 10.21 43.18
CA TYR A 542 -22.28 10.81 44.42
C TYR A 542 -22.07 12.33 44.30
N ILE A 543 -21.53 12.80 43.18
CA ILE A 543 -21.38 14.24 42.90
C ILE A 543 -22.76 14.89 42.84
N LEU A 544 -23.72 14.30 42.13
CA LEU A 544 -25.07 14.83 42.03
C LEU A 544 -25.76 14.92 43.41
N LEU A 545 -25.58 13.90 44.25
CA LEU A 545 -26.10 13.88 45.62
C LEU A 545 -25.45 14.97 46.48
N ALA A 546 -24.12 15.09 46.43
CA ALA A 546 -23.38 16.09 47.20
C ALA A 546 -23.78 17.52 46.80
N VAL A 547 -23.90 17.78 45.49
CA VAL A 547 -24.40 19.06 44.97
C VAL A 547 -25.82 19.32 45.46
N GLY A 548 -26.70 18.32 45.41
CA GLY A 548 -28.06 18.43 45.92
C GLY A 548 -28.13 18.79 47.41
N TRP A 549 -27.31 18.15 48.25
CA TRP A 549 -27.23 18.46 49.68
C TRP A 549 -26.65 19.85 49.96
N LEU A 550 -25.61 20.26 49.22
CA LEU A 550 -25.04 21.59 49.35
C LEU A 550 -26.08 22.67 48.98
N PHE A 551 -26.78 22.51 47.85
CA PHE A 551 -27.84 23.44 47.46
C PHE A 551 -28.97 23.50 48.48
N GLY A 552 -29.45 22.34 48.95
CA GLY A 552 -30.48 22.28 50.00
C GLY A 552 -30.03 22.97 51.28
N GLY A 553 -28.79 22.74 51.72
CA GLY A 553 -28.20 23.38 52.89
C GLY A 553 -28.05 24.89 52.76
N VAL A 554 -27.60 25.39 51.60
CA VAL A 554 -27.49 26.82 51.32
C VAL A 554 -28.87 27.50 51.36
N ILE A 555 -29.88 26.90 50.72
CA ILE A 555 -31.25 27.44 50.72
C ILE A 555 -31.81 27.49 52.15
N PHE A 556 -31.62 26.42 52.93
CA PHE A 556 -32.06 26.38 54.33
C PHE A 556 -31.39 27.46 55.18
N MET A 557 -30.08 27.69 54.99
CA MET A 557 -29.35 28.76 55.69
C MET A 557 -29.86 30.14 55.29
N ILE A 558 -30.17 30.37 54.01
CA ILE A 558 -30.75 31.64 53.53
C ILE A 558 -32.14 31.86 54.12
N GLU A 559 -32.98 30.82 54.16
CA GLU A 559 -34.32 30.89 54.75
C GLU A 559 -34.25 31.24 56.23
N LYS A 560 -33.36 30.58 56.97
CA LYS A 560 -33.11 30.87 58.40
C LYS A 560 -32.52 32.25 58.65
N TRP A 561 -31.83 32.85 57.68
CA TRP A 561 -31.26 34.18 57.83
C TRP A 561 -32.23 35.31 57.44
N ARG A 562 -33.27 34.99 56.66
CA ARG A 562 -34.33 35.92 56.24
C ARG A 562 -35.59 35.86 57.11
N GLY A 563 -35.88 34.71 57.71
CA GLY A 563 -36.92 34.55 58.73
C GLY A 563 -36.36 34.79 60.13
#